data_AF-A0A519SVN6-F1
#
_entry.id   AF-A0A519SVN6-F1
#
_cell.length_a   1.000
_cell.length_b   1.000
_cell.length_c   1.000
_cell.angle_alpha   90.00
_cell.angle_beta   90.00
_cell.angle_gamma   90.00
#
_symmetry.space_group_name_H-M   'P 1'
#
loop_
_entity.id
_entity.type
_entity.pdbx_description
1 polymer ?
#
loop_
_entity_poly.entity_id
_entity_poly.type
_entity_poly.pdbx_seq_one_letter_code
_entity_poly.pdbx_strand_id
1 'polypeptide(L)'
;MNNNYPGSWVHTLRGRALGLLLVVLALVTTAAQAQSGAYGNEWIVQGQPYYKIKIWRDGLYRLDQAYLARLGAGAVAPTQLQVWRRGKEVAVYQGGNSATLDNSTFIEFYGQRNDGALDAEFYKNRLDQGNPYYSFYTDTAAYFVTWGSRAGKRMAQPVAAGGTPHGWRIQSSLTLRVANYSEGGPSGRDTFMPWLEKGEGFFQGWYNYQTHAPLDSALRAVATAPGVPAPTLETRVIGGFRVMHRTSIQVIPPTSGATARTLGVLAYNEFDIARGRYTLLASDIGSNGQVETSFSSPGGTDYYRQSWWRITAPQQNVWFADRRQVFFQNDSLLSGPATYEVDNVPATVRGFDIEDPWNVQRV
;
A
#
# COMPACT_ATOMS: atom_id res chain seq x y z
N MET A 1 -86.42 27.66 27.25
CA MET A 1 -85.41 28.72 27.16
C MET A 1 -84.21 28.15 26.44
N ASN A 2 -83.96 28.61 25.21
CA ASN A 2 -82.84 28.21 24.37
C ASN A 2 -81.54 28.76 24.95
N ASN A 3 -80.49 27.94 25.01
CA ASN A 3 -79.12 28.45 25.11
C ASN A 3 -78.26 27.77 24.03
N ASN A 4 -78.08 28.50 22.93
CA ASN A 4 -77.16 28.16 21.84
C ASN A 4 -75.73 28.52 22.26
N TYR A 5 -74.82 27.55 22.33
CA TYR A 5 -73.38 27.83 22.33
C TYR A 5 -72.85 27.65 20.90
N PRO A 6 -72.23 28.67 20.29
CA PRO A 6 -71.76 28.59 18.91
C PRO A 6 -70.44 27.80 18.81
N GLY A 7 -70.48 26.74 18.00
CA GLY A 7 -69.32 25.90 17.66
C GLY A 7 -68.39 26.55 16.63
N SER A 8 -67.73 27.65 16.97
CA SER A 8 -66.84 28.36 16.03
C SER A 8 -65.36 28.43 16.45
N TRP A 9 -64.92 27.72 17.50
CA TRP A 9 -63.55 27.86 18.02
C TRP A 9 -62.57 26.74 17.67
N VAL A 10 -63.00 25.67 16.97
CA VAL A 10 -62.12 24.49 16.74
C VAL A 10 -61.49 24.47 15.33
N HIS A 11 -62.02 25.22 14.35
CA HIS A 11 -61.52 25.15 12.97
C HIS A 11 -60.37 26.12 12.65
N THR A 12 -60.21 27.20 13.41
CA THR A 12 -59.24 28.27 13.09
C THR A 12 -57.83 28.00 13.62
N LEU A 13 -57.71 27.22 14.71
CA LEU A 13 -56.43 26.89 15.34
C LEU A 13 -55.66 25.80 14.58
N ARG A 14 -56.36 24.85 13.94
CA ARG A 14 -55.71 23.76 13.18
C ARG A 14 -55.02 24.25 11.91
N GLY A 15 -55.65 25.18 11.17
CA GLY A 15 -55.05 25.74 9.95
C GLY A 15 -53.84 26.65 10.23
N ARG A 16 -53.89 27.43 11.31
CA ARG A 16 -52.78 28.32 11.72
C ARG A 16 -51.60 27.55 12.30
N ALA A 17 -51.86 26.50 13.08
CA ALA A 17 -50.81 25.62 13.59
C ALA A 17 -50.15 24.79 12.48
N LEU A 18 -50.92 24.32 11.50
CA LEU A 18 -50.39 23.62 10.32
C LEU A 18 -49.58 24.59 9.43
N GLY A 19 -50.06 25.82 9.25
CA GLY A 19 -49.33 26.87 8.53
C GLY A 19 -48.03 27.26 9.23
N LEU A 20 -48.04 27.41 10.56
CA LEU A 20 -46.83 27.65 11.34
C LEU A 20 -45.87 26.46 11.29
N LEU A 21 -46.37 25.23 11.35
CA LEU A 21 -45.55 24.01 11.23
C LEU A 21 -44.89 23.92 9.84
N LEU A 22 -45.62 24.25 8.77
CA LEU A 22 -45.09 24.28 7.41
C LEU A 22 -44.07 25.40 7.20
N VAL A 23 -44.29 26.57 7.81
CA VAL A 23 -43.33 27.68 7.80
C VAL A 23 -42.08 27.35 8.63
N VAL A 24 -42.23 26.67 9.78
CA VAL A 24 -41.11 26.16 10.58
C VAL A 24 -40.36 25.06 9.81
N LEU A 25 -41.04 24.12 9.15
CA LEU A 25 -40.40 23.11 8.30
C LEU A 25 -39.67 23.74 7.09
N ALA A 26 -40.21 24.82 6.50
CA ALA A 26 -39.57 25.55 5.41
C ALA A 26 -38.41 26.46 5.86
N LEU A 27 -38.40 26.91 7.13
CA LEU A 27 -37.32 27.69 7.72
C LEU A 27 -36.22 26.82 8.36
N VAL A 28 -36.53 25.55 8.66
CA VAL A 28 -35.59 24.51 9.15
C VAL A 28 -34.93 23.75 8.00
N THR A 29 -35.16 24.13 6.73
CA THR A 29 -34.28 23.72 5.62
C THR A 29 -32.94 24.47 5.66
N THR A 30 -32.30 24.51 6.82
CA THR A 30 -30.87 24.79 6.90
C THR A 30 -30.18 23.65 6.16
N ALA A 31 -29.72 23.95 4.94
CA ALA A 31 -28.86 23.12 4.09
C ALA A 31 -28.94 21.63 4.42
N ALA A 32 -29.92 20.92 3.82
CA ALA A 32 -29.73 19.50 3.62
C ALA A 32 -28.42 19.35 2.83
N GLN A 33 -27.33 19.07 3.54
CA GLN A 33 -26.06 18.64 2.94
C GLN A 33 -26.34 17.23 2.42
N ALA A 34 -27.09 17.15 1.31
CA ALA A 34 -27.27 15.92 0.57
C ALA A 34 -25.88 15.49 0.12
N GLN A 35 -25.32 14.46 0.77
CA GLN A 35 -24.06 13.77 0.45
C GLN A 35 -23.09 14.61 -0.39
N SER A 36 -22.71 15.80 0.07
CA SER A 36 -21.85 16.71 -0.69
C SER A 36 -20.41 16.41 -0.33
N GLY A 37 -19.93 15.27 -0.81
CA GLY A 37 -18.54 14.85 -0.76
C GLY A 37 -18.13 14.28 -2.11
N ALA A 38 -16.83 14.19 -2.36
CA ALA A 38 -16.33 13.43 -3.50
C ALA A 38 -16.81 11.97 -3.35
N TYR A 39 -17.59 11.50 -4.31
CA TYR A 39 -18.09 10.13 -4.40
C TYR A 39 -16.99 9.13 -4.81
N GLY A 40 -15.83 9.63 -5.24
CA GLY A 40 -14.67 8.83 -5.68
C GLY A 40 -14.64 8.57 -7.18
N ASN A 41 -15.61 9.11 -7.92
CA ASN A 41 -15.83 8.96 -9.36
C ASN A 41 -15.63 10.28 -10.12
N GLU A 42 -15.07 11.31 -9.48
CA GLU A 42 -14.79 12.63 -10.06
C GLU A 42 -13.78 12.55 -11.22
N TRP A 43 -12.98 11.49 -11.27
CA TRP A 43 -12.00 11.24 -12.32
C TRP A 43 -12.63 10.71 -13.63
N ILE A 44 -13.90 10.31 -13.60
CA ILE A 44 -14.63 9.79 -14.75
C ILE A 44 -15.25 10.95 -15.51
N VAL A 45 -14.84 11.14 -16.76
CA VAL A 45 -15.42 12.13 -17.67
C VAL A 45 -16.37 11.40 -18.63
N GLN A 46 -17.62 11.86 -18.69
CA GLN A 46 -18.60 11.25 -19.59
C GLN A 46 -18.16 11.35 -21.05
N GLY A 47 -18.36 10.24 -21.79
CA GLY A 47 -17.96 10.14 -23.20
C GLY A 47 -16.48 9.84 -23.44
N GLN A 48 -15.61 9.89 -22.41
CA GLN A 48 -14.24 9.40 -22.56
C GLN A 48 -14.19 7.87 -22.49
N PRO A 49 -13.34 7.22 -23.30
CA PRO A 49 -13.16 5.77 -23.23
C PRO A 49 -12.26 5.40 -22.06
N TYR A 50 -12.56 4.29 -21.37
CA TYR A 50 -11.73 3.79 -20.26
C TYR A 50 -11.46 2.30 -20.44
N TYR A 51 -10.20 1.95 -20.74
CA TYR A 51 -9.76 0.58 -20.93
C TYR A 51 -9.05 0.07 -19.69
N LYS A 52 -9.58 -1.00 -19.09
CA LYS A 52 -9.02 -1.61 -17.89
C LYS A 52 -7.78 -2.45 -18.20
N ILE A 53 -6.70 -2.21 -17.50
CA ILE A 53 -5.48 -3.01 -17.46
C ILE A 53 -5.32 -3.62 -16.07
N LYS A 54 -4.97 -4.91 -16.02
CA LYS A 54 -4.73 -5.65 -14.78
C LYS A 54 -3.24 -5.74 -14.49
N ILE A 55 -2.83 -5.31 -13.31
CA ILE A 55 -1.43 -5.28 -12.84
C ILE A 55 -1.31 -6.13 -11.58
N TRP A 56 -0.56 -7.21 -11.64
CA TRP A 56 -0.42 -8.19 -10.55
C TRP A 56 1.00 -8.25 -9.97
N ARG A 57 1.95 -7.50 -10.55
CA ARG A 57 3.31 -7.32 -10.03
C ARG A 57 3.68 -5.85 -10.05
N ASP A 58 4.50 -5.45 -9.10
CA ASP A 58 5.11 -4.13 -9.13
C ASP A 58 6.18 -4.11 -10.23
N GLY A 59 6.23 -3.03 -11.02
CA GLY A 59 7.22 -2.90 -12.09
C GLY A 59 6.91 -1.82 -13.11
N LEU A 60 7.81 -1.66 -14.08
CA LEU A 60 7.60 -0.77 -15.21
C LEU A 60 6.80 -1.49 -16.31
N TYR A 61 5.71 -0.86 -16.75
CA TYR A 61 4.84 -1.34 -17.81
C TYR A 61 4.93 -0.41 -19.01
N ARG A 62 5.15 -0.99 -20.20
CA ARG A 62 5.17 -0.27 -21.47
C ARG A 62 3.94 -0.65 -22.30
N LEU A 63 3.21 0.36 -22.75
CA LEU A 63 2.14 0.22 -23.74
C LEU A 63 2.68 0.77 -25.06
N ASP A 64 2.97 -0.12 -25.99
CA ASP A 64 3.48 0.24 -27.32
C ASP A 64 2.37 0.72 -28.26
N GLN A 65 2.76 1.24 -29.41
CA GLN A 65 1.82 1.73 -30.43
C GLN A 65 0.81 0.65 -30.84
N ALA A 66 1.24 -0.61 -31.00
CA ALA A 66 0.35 -1.67 -31.47
C ALA A 66 -0.75 -1.97 -30.44
N TYR A 67 -0.41 -1.97 -29.14
CA TYR A 67 -1.36 -2.10 -28.06
C TYR A 67 -2.34 -0.92 -28.02
N LEU A 68 -1.82 0.31 -28.08
CA LEU A 68 -2.63 1.54 -28.05
C LEU A 68 -3.59 1.63 -29.26
N ALA A 69 -3.13 1.26 -30.45
CA ALA A 69 -3.95 1.23 -31.65
C ALA A 69 -5.10 0.21 -31.54
N ARG A 70 -4.84 -0.98 -30.96
CA ARG A 70 -5.88 -1.98 -30.69
C ARG A 70 -6.93 -1.51 -29.68
N LEU A 71 -6.57 -0.62 -28.76
CA LEU A 71 -7.54 0.05 -27.89
C LEU A 71 -8.38 1.11 -28.64
N GLY A 72 -8.09 1.40 -29.91
CA GLY A 72 -8.77 2.45 -30.67
C GLY A 72 -8.14 3.84 -30.49
N ALA A 73 -6.95 3.92 -29.89
CA ALA A 73 -6.26 5.19 -29.71
C ALA A 73 -5.54 5.69 -30.98
N GLY A 74 -5.58 4.99 -32.11
CA GLY A 74 -4.68 5.25 -33.26
C GLY A 74 -4.67 6.69 -33.82
N ALA A 75 -5.77 7.44 -33.67
CA ALA A 75 -5.88 8.85 -34.08
C ALA A 75 -5.64 9.86 -32.94
N VAL A 76 -5.28 9.38 -31.74
CA VAL A 76 -5.08 10.19 -30.54
C VAL A 76 -3.63 10.66 -30.48
N ALA A 77 -3.42 11.93 -30.13
CA ALA A 77 -2.07 12.43 -29.89
C ALA A 77 -1.47 11.73 -28.67
N PRO A 78 -0.22 11.21 -28.73
CA PRO A 78 0.44 10.54 -27.61
C PRO A 78 0.47 11.37 -26.32
N THR A 79 0.47 12.70 -26.42
CA THR A 79 0.41 13.66 -25.31
C THR A 79 -0.94 13.68 -24.56
N GLN A 80 -2.01 13.15 -25.15
CA GLN A 80 -3.35 13.08 -24.55
C GLN A 80 -3.60 11.77 -23.79
N LEU A 81 -2.75 10.76 -23.97
CA LEU A 81 -2.88 9.48 -23.29
C LEU A 81 -2.66 9.62 -21.79
N GLN A 82 -3.54 8.99 -21.02
CA GLN A 82 -3.61 9.07 -19.57
C GLN A 82 -3.71 7.67 -18.97
N VAL A 83 -3.19 7.53 -17.75
CA VAL A 83 -3.31 6.29 -16.98
C VAL A 83 -3.80 6.64 -15.57
N TRP A 84 -4.83 5.92 -15.11
CA TRP A 84 -5.49 6.18 -13.84
C TRP A 84 -5.49 4.94 -12.95
N ARG A 85 -5.28 5.14 -11.64
CA ARG A 85 -5.45 4.11 -10.59
C ARG A 85 -6.16 4.73 -9.40
N ARG A 86 -7.15 4.02 -8.83
CA ARG A 86 -7.88 4.44 -7.62
C ARG A 86 -8.35 5.92 -7.69
N GLY A 87 -8.85 6.33 -8.85
CA GLY A 87 -9.35 7.67 -9.09
C GLY A 87 -8.30 8.79 -9.15
N LYS A 88 -7.01 8.47 -9.26
CA LYS A 88 -5.93 9.44 -9.43
C LYS A 88 -5.06 9.09 -10.64
N GLU A 89 -4.67 10.13 -11.38
CA GLU A 89 -3.81 9.98 -12.55
C GLU A 89 -2.37 9.67 -12.13
N VAL A 90 -1.75 8.68 -12.77
CA VAL A 90 -0.34 8.35 -12.59
C VAL A 90 0.48 9.00 -13.69
N ALA A 91 1.66 9.52 -13.33
CA ALA A 91 2.58 10.08 -14.30
C ALA A 91 3.10 8.99 -15.25
N VAL A 92 3.10 9.28 -16.56
CA VAL A 92 3.63 8.38 -17.59
C VAL A 92 4.80 9.02 -18.34
N TYR A 93 5.79 8.21 -18.73
CA TYR A 93 6.80 8.63 -19.69
C TYR A 93 6.27 8.37 -21.11
N GLN A 94 6.45 9.32 -22.02
CA GLN A 94 6.13 9.16 -23.43
C GLN A 94 7.43 9.06 -24.22
N GLY A 95 7.61 7.97 -24.96
CA GLY A 95 8.72 7.81 -25.89
C GLY A 95 8.24 7.91 -27.34
N GLY A 96 9.18 8.24 -28.24
CA GLY A 96 8.89 8.40 -29.66
C GLY A 96 8.21 9.72 -29.99
N ASN A 97 7.38 9.70 -31.04
CA ASN A 97 6.67 10.87 -31.54
C ASN A 97 5.61 11.38 -30.55
N SER A 98 5.45 12.70 -30.45
CA SER A 98 4.49 13.36 -29.57
C SER A 98 3.20 13.81 -30.25
N ALA A 99 3.21 13.90 -31.59
CA ALA A 99 2.09 14.38 -32.38
C ALA A 99 1.20 13.23 -32.86
N THR A 100 1.81 12.12 -33.31
CA THR A 100 1.08 10.99 -33.89
C THR A 100 1.55 9.66 -33.30
N LEU A 101 0.62 8.71 -33.15
CA LEU A 101 0.94 7.34 -32.77
C LEU A 101 1.58 6.58 -33.95
N ASP A 102 2.91 6.64 -34.03
CA ASP A 102 3.71 5.87 -34.97
C ASP A 102 4.47 4.71 -34.29
N ASN A 103 5.17 3.89 -35.07
CA ASN A 103 5.87 2.70 -34.57
C ASN A 103 6.97 2.99 -33.53
N SER A 104 7.41 4.24 -33.37
CA SER A 104 8.36 4.64 -32.32
C SER A 104 7.68 4.95 -30.99
N THR A 105 6.35 5.11 -31.01
CA THR A 105 5.59 5.68 -29.92
C THR A 105 5.22 4.66 -28.86
N PHE A 106 5.37 5.04 -27.60
CA PHE A 106 4.90 4.25 -26.46
C PHE A 106 4.67 5.14 -25.24
N ILE A 107 3.89 4.63 -24.28
CA ILE A 107 3.85 5.17 -22.92
C ILE A 107 4.36 4.14 -21.91
N GLU A 108 5.08 4.61 -20.90
CA GLU A 108 5.61 3.81 -19.80
C GLU A 108 5.12 4.35 -18.46
N PHE A 109 4.77 3.46 -17.53
CA PHE A 109 4.36 3.84 -16.18
C PHE A 109 4.79 2.79 -15.16
N TYR A 110 4.99 3.21 -13.92
CA TYR A 110 5.20 2.29 -12.82
C TYR A 110 3.86 1.76 -12.32
N GLY A 111 3.63 0.47 -12.57
CA GLY A 111 2.46 -0.25 -12.08
C GLY A 111 2.75 -0.87 -10.73
N GLN A 112 1.82 -0.72 -9.80
CA GLN A 112 1.81 -1.39 -8.50
C GLN A 112 0.67 -2.39 -8.47
N ARG A 113 0.94 -3.58 -7.95
CA ARG A 113 -0.09 -4.59 -7.65
C ARG A 113 -1.08 -4.04 -6.61
N ASN A 114 -2.17 -4.76 -6.38
CA ASN A 114 -3.13 -4.34 -5.36
C ASN A 114 -2.56 -4.62 -3.96
N ASP A 115 -2.78 -3.67 -3.07
CA ASP A 115 -2.46 -3.74 -1.65
C ASP A 115 -3.76 -3.62 -0.83
N GLY A 116 -3.67 -3.72 0.49
CA GLY A 116 -4.80 -3.61 1.39
C GLY A 116 -5.29 -2.18 1.64
N ALA A 117 -4.78 -1.14 0.97
CA ALA A 117 -5.06 0.24 1.40
C ALA A 117 -6.56 0.61 1.36
N LEU A 118 -7.33 0.04 0.43
CA LEU A 118 -8.78 0.24 0.37
C LEU A 118 -9.54 -0.58 1.43
N ASP A 119 -8.94 -1.64 1.96
CA ASP A 119 -9.59 -2.52 2.93
C ASP A 119 -9.67 -1.88 4.32
N ALA A 120 -8.89 -0.83 4.57
CA ALA A 120 -8.98 -0.04 5.80
C ALA A 120 -10.39 0.56 6.04
N GLU A 121 -11.15 0.81 4.97
CA GLU A 121 -12.52 1.34 5.05
C GLU A 121 -13.53 0.31 5.57
N PHE A 122 -13.20 -0.99 5.52
CA PHE A 122 -14.08 -2.03 6.06
C PHE A 122 -14.01 -2.11 7.58
N TYR A 123 -13.00 -1.54 8.21
CA TYR A 123 -12.87 -1.52 9.66
C TYR A 123 -13.55 -0.28 10.25
N LYS A 124 -14.20 -0.45 11.40
CA LYS A 124 -14.77 0.69 12.13
C LYS A 124 -13.70 1.70 12.55
N ASN A 125 -12.54 1.21 12.97
CA ASN A 125 -11.33 1.98 13.16
C ASN A 125 -10.28 1.50 12.16
N ARG A 126 -9.86 2.37 11.25
CA ARG A 126 -8.89 2.06 10.19
C ARG A 126 -7.55 1.52 10.73
N LEU A 127 -7.19 1.90 11.96
CA LEU A 127 -5.96 1.43 12.61
C LEU A 127 -6.02 -0.05 13.02
N ASP A 128 -7.21 -0.65 13.01
CA ASP A 128 -7.43 -2.06 13.33
C ASP A 128 -7.08 -2.98 12.15
N GLN A 129 -6.72 -2.41 10.99
CA GLN A 129 -6.25 -3.19 9.85
C GLN A 129 -4.91 -3.88 10.15
N GLY A 130 -4.98 -5.21 10.33
CA GLY A 130 -3.81 -6.03 10.64
C GLY A 130 -2.79 -6.07 9.50
N ASN A 131 -3.20 -6.13 8.24
CA ASN A 131 -2.29 -6.23 7.09
C ASN A 131 -2.57 -5.18 6.01
N PRO A 132 -1.76 -4.11 5.87
CA PRO A 132 -1.96 -3.10 4.84
C PRO A 132 -1.39 -3.52 3.47
N TYR A 133 -0.61 -4.60 3.39
CA TYR A 133 0.12 -5.02 2.20
C TYR A 133 -0.53 -6.19 1.45
N TYR A 134 -1.69 -6.66 1.93
CA TYR A 134 -2.43 -7.76 1.34
C TYR A 134 -3.91 -7.40 1.34
N SER A 135 -4.56 -7.54 0.17
CA SER A 135 -5.97 -7.23 0.04
C SER A 135 -6.85 -8.45 0.29
N PHE A 136 -8.06 -8.21 0.81
CA PHE A 136 -9.08 -9.22 1.04
C PHE A 136 -9.72 -9.80 -0.23
N TYR A 137 -9.63 -9.08 -1.35
CA TYR A 137 -10.34 -9.44 -2.57
C TYR A 137 -9.43 -9.90 -3.69
N THR A 138 -8.32 -9.19 -3.91
CA THR A 138 -7.42 -9.49 -5.03
C THR A 138 -6.05 -8.86 -4.84
N ASP A 139 -5.01 -9.54 -5.30
CA ASP A 139 -3.65 -8.97 -5.43
C ASP A 139 -3.46 -8.18 -6.74
N THR A 140 -4.47 -8.15 -7.62
CA THR A 140 -4.40 -7.56 -8.95
C THR A 140 -5.03 -6.17 -8.97
N ALA A 141 -4.23 -5.13 -9.21
CA ALA A 141 -4.70 -3.76 -9.34
C ALA A 141 -5.36 -3.53 -10.71
N ALA A 142 -6.39 -2.68 -10.70
CA ALA A 142 -6.99 -2.15 -11.91
C ALA A 142 -6.40 -0.76 -12.21
N TYR A 143 -5.80 -0.65 -13.38
CA TYR A 143 -5.43 0.62 -14.01
C TYR A 143 -6.38 0.89 -15.17
N PHE A 144 -6.55 2.15 -15.55
CA PHE A 144 -7.38 2.54 -16.68
C PHE A 144 -6.60 3.42 -17.63
N VAL A 145 -6.53 3.02 -18.89
CA VAL A 145 -6.03 3.86 -19.99
C VAL A 145 -7.20 4.62 -20.57
N THR A 146 -7.02 5.93 -20.71
CA THR A 146 -8.03 6.84 -21.27
C THR A 146 -7.35 7.97 -22.05
N TRP A 147 -8.15 8.71 -22.81
CA TRP A 147 -7.76 9.91 -23.53
C TRP A 147 -8.97 10.82 -23.72
N GLY A 148 -8.72 12.11 -23.82
CA GLY A 148 -9.74 13.13 -24.04
C GLY A 148 -9.11 14.44 -24.49
N SER A 149 -9.77 15.56 -24.21
CA SER A 149 -9.28 16.88 -24.60
C SER A 149 -8.07 17.38 -23.78
N ARG A 150 -7.85 16.84 -22.57
CA ARG A 150 -6.75 17.26 -21.70
C ARG A 150 -5.49 16.41 -21.97
N ALA A 151 -4.33 17.05 -21.84
CA ALA A 151 -3.05 16.35 -21.83
C ALA A 151 -3.00 15.37 -20.65
N GLY A 152 -2.35 14.23 -20.84
CA GLY A 152 -2.10 13.30 -19.74
C GLY A 152 -0.92 13.76 -18.88
N LYS A 153 -0.89 13.29 -17.64
CA LYS A 153 0.19 13.55 -16.70
C LYS A 153 1.49 12.91 -17.16
N ARG A 154 2.60 13.64 -17.12
CA ARG A 154 3.92 13.17 -17.58
C ARG A 154 4.92 13.05 -16.43
N MET A 155 5.80 12.06 -16.51
CA MET A 155 6.92 11.92 -15.57
C MET A 155 7.86 13.11 -15.71
N ALA A 156 8.33 13.64 -14.58
CA ALA A 156 9.45 14.58 -14.60
C ALA A 156 10.74 13.86 -15.01
N GLN A 157 11.65 14.60 -15.63
CA GLN A 157 12.97 14.10 -16.05
C GLN A 157 14.04 15.05 -15.51
N PRO A 158 14.32 15.00 -14.19
CA PRO A 158 15.29 15.89 -13.59
C PRO A 158 16.68 15.61 -14.15
N VAL A 159 17.49 16.66 -14.23
CA VAL A 159 18.92 16.52 -14.50
C VAL A 159 19.59 15.98 -13.23
N ALA A 160 20.53 15.05 -13.38
CA ALA A 160 21.30 14.54 -12.26
C ALA A 160 21.97 15.70 -11.49
N ALA A 161 21.74 15.76 -10.17
CA ALA A 161 22.25 16.84 -9.33
C ALA A 161 23.79 16.86 -9.21
N GLY A 162 24.46 15.76 -9.56
CA GLY A 162 25.89 15.56 -9.35
C GLY A 162 26.24 15.34 -7.87
N GLY A 163 27.53 15.37 -7.54
CA GLY A 163 28.04 15.23 -6.16
C GLY A 163 28.74 13.91 -5.87
N THR A 164 29.23 13.76 -4.64
CA THR A 164 29.92 12.54 -4.19
C THR A 164 28.96 11.36 -4.14
N PRO A 165 29.24 10.25 -4.84
CA PRO A 165 28.41 9.05 -4.77
C PRO A 165 28.30 8.49 -3.35
N HIS A 166 27.11 8.06 -2.96
CA HIS A 166 26.88 7.39 -1.69
C HIS A 166 27.56 6.01 -1.70
N GLY A 167 28.26 5.66 -0.62
CA GLY A 167 29.00 4.40 -0.54
C GLY A 167 28.12 3.14 -0.40
N TRP A 168 26.84 3.31 -0.08
CA TRP A 168 25.86 2.22 0.03
C TRP A 168 24.47 2.73 -0.32
N ARG A 169 23.59 1.78 -0.65
CA ARG A 169 22.16 1.99 -0.89
C ARG A 169 21.36 1.20 0.11
N ILE A 170 20.17 1.66 0.50
CA ILE A 170 19.31 0.91 1.40
C ILE A 170 18.33 0.08 0.57
N GLN A 171 18.13 -1.20 0.92
CA GLN A 171 17.08 -2.00 0.30
C GLN A 171 16.25 -2.71 1.38
N SER A 172 14.94 -2.71 1.16
CA SER A 172 13.99 -3.48 1.96
C SER A 172 13.48 -4.69 1.20
N SER A 173 13.30 -5.81 1.90
CA SER A 173 12.57 -6.98 1.43
C SER A 173 11.39 -7.25 2.35
N LEU A 174 10.18 -7.22 1.81
CA LEU A 174 8.93 -7.46 2.53
C LEU A 174 8.48 -8.91 2.30
N THR A 175 8.24 -9.64 3.38
CA THR A 175 7.59 -10.95 3.36
C THR A 175 6.20 -10.85 3.97
N LEU A 176 5.20 -11.18 3.16
CA LEU A 176 3.84 -11.36 3.64
C LEU A 176 3.71 -12.72 4.32
N ARG A 177 3.03 -12.73 5.45
CA ARG A 177 2.67 -13.92 6.20
C ARG A 177 1.15 -14.01 6.15
N VAL A 178 0.67 -14.59 5.06
CA VAL A 178 -0.76 -14.71 4.75
C VAL A 178 -1.07 -16.17 4.38
N ALA A 179 -2.06 -16.76 5.03
CA ALA A 179 -2.51 -18.12 4.72
C ALA A 179 -4.01 -18.28 4.98
N ASN A 180 -4.45 -18.03 6.21
CA ASN A 180 -5.84 -18.22 6.61
C ASN A 180 -6.49 -16.87 6.86
N TYR A 181 -7.75 -16.76 6.46
CA TYR A 181 -8.61 -15.70 6.98
C TYR A 181 -8.90 -16.01 8.44
N SER A 182 -8.78 -15.00 9.29
CA SER A 182 -9.17 -15.13 10.68
C SER A 182 -10.41 -14.31 10.95
N GLU A 183 -11.40 -15.03 11.44
CA GLU A 183 -12.63 -14.51 12.02
C GLU A 183 -12.45 -14.41 13.53
N GLY A 184 -13.12 -13.43 14.14
CA GLY A 184 -13.12 -13.26 15.58
C GLY A 184 -12.23 -12.11 16.02
N GLY A 185 -12.90 -11.01 16.35
CA GLY A 185 -12.37 -9.88 17.09
C GLY A 185 -12.97 -9.79 18.49
N PRO A 186 -13.02 -8.59 19.08
CA PRO A 186 -13.57 -8.35 20.41
C PRO A 186 -15.04 -8.75 20.59
N SER A 187 -15.81 -8.92 19.51
CA SER A 187 -17.21 -9.36 19.59
C SER A 187 -17.38 -10.89 19.65
N GLY A 188 -16.30 -11.67 19.53
CA GLY A 188 -16.33 -13.13 19.56
C GLY A 188 -16.58 -13.74 18.18
N ARG A 189 -16.65 -15.08 18.11
CA ARG A 189 -16.81 -15.81 16.84
C ARG A 189 -18.26 -15.94 16.37
N ASP A 190 -19.21 -15.78 17.30
CA ASP A 190 -20.64 -15.99 17.02
C ASP A 190 -21.38 -14.66 16.74
N THR A 191 -20.68 -13.53 16.83
CA THR A 191 -21.25 -12.20 16.60
C THR A 191 -20.63 -11.59 15.35
N PHE A 192 -21.44 -11.37 14.32
CA PHE A 192 -20.99 -10.77 13.07
C PHE A 192 -21.34 -9.29 13.02
N MET A 193 -20.32 -8.44 12.87
CA MET A 193 -20.48 -7.00 12.71
C MET A 193 -20.59 -6.64 11.22
N PRO A 194 -21.29 -5.55 10.86
CA PRO A 194 -21.32 -5.06 9.48
C PRO A 194 -20.02 -4.33 9.08
N TRP A 195 -19.00 -4.36 9.94
CA TRP A 195 -17.64 -3.88 9.74
C TRP A 195 -16.67 -4.93 10.27
N LEU A 196 -15.40 -4.84 9.86
CA LEU A 196 -14.32 -5.66 10.38
C LEU A 196 -13.78 -5.10 11.70
N GLU A 197 -13.37 -6.00 12.57
CA GLU A 197 -12.81 -5.70 13.87
C GLU A 197 -11.29 -5.93 13.92
N LYS A 198 -10.64 -5.39 14.95
CA LYS A 198 -9.23 -5.71 15.22
C LYS A 198 -9.02 -7.22 15.31
N GLY A 199 -7.95 -7.68 14.68
CA GLY A 199 -7.58 -9.08 14.61
C GLY A 199 -8.33 -9.91 13.57
N GLU A 200 -9.28 -9.32 12.83
CA GLU A 200 -9.83 -9.94 11.63
C GLU A 200 -8.96 -9.66 10.39
N GLY A 201 -8.90 -10.62 9.47
CA GLY A 201 -8.10 -10.50 8.24
C GLY A 201 -7.23 -11.72 7.92
N PHE A 202 -6.45 -11.62 6.83
CA PHE A 202 -5.54 -12.69 6.40
C PHE A 202 -4.18 -12.60 7.08
N PHE A 203 -3.85 -13.67 7.79
CA PHE A 203 -2.60 -13.84 8.52
C PHE A 203 -2.10 -15.26 8.36
N GLN A 204 -0.85 -15.50 8.76
CA GLN A 204 -0.29 -16.85 8.78
C GLN A 204 -0.32 -17.44 10.18
N GLY A 205 -0.78 -18.70 10.21
CA GLY A 205 -0.65 -19.58 11.36
C GLY A 205 -1.69 -19.38 12.44
N TRP A 206 -1.46 -20.13 13.50
CA TRP A 206 -2.00 -20.06 14.86
C TRP A 206 -0.89 -20.66 15.70
N TYR A 207 0.14 -19.86 15.95
CA TYR A 207 1.41 -20.36 16.48
C TYR A 207 1.44 -20.22 17.99
N ASN A 208 1.70 -21.34 18.67
CA ASN A 208 2.06 -21.40 20.09
C ASN A 208 3.43 -22.07 20.29
N TYR A 209 4.20 -22.21 19.20
CA TYR A 209 5.51 -22.85 19.13
C TYR A 209 6.46 -22.00 18.27
N GLN A 210 7.74 -22.37 18.26
CA GLN A 210 8.75 -21.66 17.49
C GLN A 210 8.56 -21.86 15.98
N THR A 211 8.51 -20.76 15.23
CA THR A 211 8.41 -20.78 13.77
C THR A 211 9.76 -20.52 13.12
N HIS A 212 9.93 -21.02 11.91
CA HIS A 212 11.10 -20.81 11.07
C HIS A 212 10.65 -20.28 9.71
N ALA A 213 11.13 -19.11 9.33
CA ALA A 213 10.75 -18.47 8.08
C ALA A 213 12.00 -17.89 7.41
N PRO A 214 12.60 -18.59 6.43
CA PRO A 214 13.68 -18.02 5.64
C PRO A 214 13.12 -16.92 4.72
N LEU A 215 13.86 -15.82 4.62
CA LEU A 215 13.70 -14.82 3.57
C LEU A 215 14.46 -15.26 2.33
N ASP A 216 13.84 -15.11 1.15
CA ASP A 216 14.53 -15.34 -0.13
C ASP A 216 15.53 -14.21 -0.46
N SER A 217 16.39 -14.48 -1.44
CA SER A 217 17.71 -13.88 -1.71
C SER A 217 17.77 -12.38 -2.07
N ALA A 218 16.85 -11.55 -1.61
CA ALA A 218 16.75 -10.13 -1.98
C ALA A 218 17.90 -9.25 -1.43
N LEU A 219 18.55 -9.64 -0.33
CA LEU A 219 19.48 -8.77 0.43
C LEU A 219 20.97 -9.11 0.26
N ARG A 220 21.44 -9.35 -0.97
CA ARG A 220 22.86 -9.66 -1.27
C ARG A 220 23.81 -8.46 -1.12
N ALA A 221 25.11 -8.71 -0.95
CA ALA A 221 26.15 -7.68 -0.84
C ALA A 221 25.86 -6.64 0.25
N VAL A 222 25.50 -7.10 1.46
CA VAL A 222 25.30 -6.23 2.63
C VAL A 222 26.58 -5.45 2.89
N ALA A 223 26.46 -4.12 3.01
CA ALA A 223 27.59 -3.25 3.25
C ALA A 223 28.05 -3.35 4.73
N THR A 224 29.36 -3.37 4.95
CA THR A 224 29.98 -3.53 6.29
C THR A 224 31.08 -2.51 6.57
N ALA A 225 31.26 -1.52 5.70
CA ALA A 225 32.24 -0.45 5.90
C ALA A 225 31.91 0.40 7.15
N PRO A 226 32.91 1.06 7.77
CA PRO A 226 32.66 1.99 8.87
C PRO A 226 31.63 3.06 8.50
N GLY A 227 30.69 3.33 9.40
CA GLY A 227 29.62 4.32 9.20
C GLY A 227 28.36 3.81 8.52
N VAL A 228 28.35 2.56 8.04
CA VAL A 228 27.16 1.91 7.47
C VAL A 228 26.13 1.62 8.59
N PRO A 229 24.84 1.98 8.42
CA PRO A 229 23.81 1.68 9.41
C PRO A 229 23.58 0.17 9.57
N ALA A 230 23.21 -0.28 10.77
CA ALA A 230 22.91 -1.70 10.96
C ALA A 230 21.61 -2.12 10.21
N PRO A 231 21.52 -3.34 9.68
CA PRO A 231 20.26 -3.84 9.14
C PRO A 231 19.17 -3.88 10.21
N THR A 232 17.91 -3.82 9.79
CA THR A 232 16.75 -3.84 10.70
C THR A 232 15.69 -4.83 10.28
N LEU A 233 15.03 -5.44 11.26
CA LEU A 233 13.82 -6.26 11.12
C LEU A 233 12.62 -5.48 11.66
N GLU A 234 11.68 -5.17 10.79
CA GLU A 234 10.34 -4.70 11.15
C GLU A 234 9.36 -5.85 11.06
N THR A 235 8.43 -5.96 12.00
CA THR A 235 7.42 -7.01 11.98
C THR A 235 6.09 -6.54 12.57
N ARG A 236 5.03 -7.24 12.17
CA ARG A 236 3.70 -7.12 12.73
C ARG A 236 3.11 -8.49 13.04
N VAL A 237 2.62 -8.62 14.28
CA VAL A 237 1.94 -9.80 14.81
C VAL A 237 0.56 -9.41 15.35
N ILE A 238 -0.34 -10.39 15.39
CA ILE A 238 -1.73 -10.23 15.84
C ILE A 238 -2.02 -11.30 16.88
N GLY A 239 -2.75 -10.95 17.94
CA GLY A 239 -3.15 -11.90 18.98
C GLY A 239 -4.29 -12.79 18.56
N GLY A 240 -4.23 -14.08 18.88
CA GLY A 240 -5.22 -15.08 18.47
C GLY A 240 -6.38 -15.28 19.44
N PHE A 241 -6.28 -14.83 20.70
CA PHE A 241 -7.26 -15.13 21.74
C PHE A 241 -7.45 -13.95 22.69
N ARG A 242 -8.43 -14.03 23.60
CA ARG A 242 -8.69 -13.00 24.62
C ARG A 242 -7.75 -13.14 25.83
N VAL A 243 -6.46 -13.12 25.58
CA VAL A 243 -5.42 -13.22 26.62
C VAL A 243 -4.35 -12.18 26.40
N MET A 244 -3.49 -11.97 27.39
CA MET A 244 -2.24 -11.24 27.16
C MET A 244 -1.31 -12.12 26.33
N HIS A 245 -0.90 -11.62 25.17
CA HIS A 245 0.03 -12.26 24.27
C HIS A 245 1.47 -11.80 24.56
N ARG A 246 2.42 -12.71 24.43
CA ARG A 246 3.85 -12.40 24.38
C ARG A 246 4.46 -13.12 23.19
N THR A 247 5.17 -12.40 22.33
CA THR A 247 5.85 -12.99 21.17
C THR A 247 7.29 -12.55 21.11
N SER A 248 8.19 -13.52 21.25
CA SER A 248 9.61 -13.34 21.01
C SER A 248 9.86 -13.18 19.53
N ILE A 249 10.58 -12.13 19.16
CA ILE A 249 11.03 -11.85 17.80
C ILE A 249 12.51 -12.21 17.74
N GLN A 250 12.89 -13.06 16.79
CA GLN A 250 14.18 -13.73 16.80
C GLN A 250 14.76 -13.83 15.38
N VAL A 251 16.07 -14.03 15.32
CA VAL A 251 16.81 -14.31 14.08
C VAL A 251 17.67 -15.54 14.29
N ILE A 252 17.80 -16.38 13.27
CA ILE A 252 18.68 -17.54 13.28
C ILE A 252 19.85 -17.19 12.35
N PRO A 253 21.08 -17.08 12.88
CA PRO A 253 22.25 -16.84 12.06
C PRO A 253 22.42 -17.89 10.96
N PRO A 254 22.96 -17.54 9.78
CA PRO A 254 23.08 -18.44 8.63
C PRO A 254 24.18 -19.51 8.80
N THR A 255 24.64 -19.76 10.02
CA THR A 255 25.65 -20.77 10.35
C THR A 255 24.97 -22.10 10.64
N SER A 256 25.49 -23.20 10.09
CA SER A 256 24.94 -24.55 10.34
C SER A 256 24.87 -24.84 11.85
N GLY A 257 23.70 -25.26 12.32
CA GLY A 257 23.46 -25.56 13.75
C GLY A 257 23.25 -24.34 14.64
N ALA A 258 23.17 -23.12 14.09
CA ALA A 258 22.88 -21.93 14.87
C ALA A 258 21.48 -22.01 15.52
N THR A 259 21.37 -21.46 16.73
CA THR A 259 20.11 -21.35 17.47
C THR A 259 19.55 -19.93 17.35
N ALA A 260 18.25 -19.79 17.62
CA ALA A 260 17.58 -18.50 17.51
C ALA A 260 18.07 -17.51 18.58
N ARG A 261 18.50 -16.32 18.14
CA ARG A 261 18.82 -15.20 19.00
C ARG A 261 17.62 -14.26 19.11
N THR A 262 17.15 -14.03 20.33
CA THR A 262 16.05 -13.10 20.59
C THR A 262 16.49 -11.66 20.42
N LEU A 263 15.73 -10.91 19.61
CA LEU A 263 15.89 -9.49 19.35
C LEU A 263 15.03 -8.64 20.30
N GLY A 264 13.87 -9.18 20.69
CA GLY A 264 12.98 -8.58 21.68
C GLY A 264 11.70 -9.38 21.86
N VAL A 265 10.83 -8.91 22.75
CA VAL A 265 9.53 -9.53 23.03
C VAL A 265 8.45 -8.46 22.89
N LEU A 266 7.46 -8.72 22.04
CA LEU A 266 6.25 -7.91 21.95
C LEU A 266 5.23 -8.41 22.98
N ALA A 267 4.59 -7.49 23.69
CA ALA A 267 3.48 -7.77 24.60
C ALA A 267 2.26 -6.96 24.17
N TYR A 268 1.10 -7.62 24.06
CA TYR A 268 -0.13 -7.02 23.53
C TYR A 268 -1.34 -7.83 24.01
N ASN A 269 -2.51 -7.23 24.04
CA ASN A 269 -3.70 -7.85 24.64
C ASN A 269 -4.69 -8.31 23.59
N GLU A 270 -5.34 -9.42 23.87
CA GLU A 270 -6.44 -9.94 23.07
C GLU A 270 -6.09 -9.98 21.57
N PHE A 271 -6.97 -9.45 20.73
CA PHE A 271 -6.81 -9.39 19.28
C PHE A 271 -6.00 -8.17 18.79
N ASP A 272 -5.23 -7.52 19.67
CA ASP A 272 -4.44 -6.35 19.32
C ASP A 272 -3.34 -6.66 18.30
N ILE A 273 -2.97 -5.61 17.57
CA ILE A 273 -1.83 -5.59 16.66
C ILE A 273 -0.61 -5.11 17.43
N ALA A 274 0.47 -5.90 17.41
CA ALA A 274 1.78 -5.46 17.88
C ALA A 274 2.76 -5.30 16.73
N ARG A 275 3.60 -4.28 16.83
CA ARG A 275 4.66 -3.97 15.87
C ARG A 275 5.98 -3.74 16.58
N GLY A 276 7.07 -4.18 15.97
CA GLY A 276 8.42 -3.97 16.48
C GLY A 276 9.39 -3.69 15.35
N ARG A 277 10.43 -2.91 15.66
CA ARG A 277 11.60 -2.68 14.82
C ARG A 277 12.84 -3.02 15.63
N TYR A 278 13.67 -3.91 15.10
CA TYR A 278 14.82 -4.47 15.79
C TYR A 278 16.08 -4.35 14.95
N THR A 279 17.20 -4.06 15.60
CA THR A 279 18.51 -4.05 14.95
C THR A 279 19.01 -5.48 14.75
N LEU A 280 19.48 -5.79 13.55
CA LEU A 280 20.17 -7.03 13.20
C LEU A 280 21.68 -6.79 13.16
N LEU A 281 22.44 -7.87 13.31
CA LEU A 281 23.86 -7.89 12.97
C LEU A 281 23.99 -8.10 11.46
N ALA A 282 25.02 -7.52 10.83
CA ALA A 282 25.31 -7.79 9.43
C ALA A 282 25.53 -9.30 9.17
N SER A 283 26.09 -10.02 10.16
CA SER A 283 26.30 -11.46 10.14
C SER A 283 25.02 -12.30 10.23
N ASP A 284 23.87 -11.70 10.56
CA ASP A 284 22.58 -12.41 10.52
C ASP A 284 22.09 -12.63 9.09
N ILE A 285 22.63 -11.88 8.12
CA ILE A 285 22.31 -12.01 6.71
C ILE A 285 23.43 -12.79 6.04
N GLY A 286 23.08 -13.94 5.46
CA GLY A 286 24.01 -14.78 4.72
C GLY A 286 24.59 -14.06 3.50
N SER A 287 25.76 -14.52 3.02
CA SER A 287 26.41 -13.97 1.82
C SER A 287 25.52 -14.06 0.56
N ASN A 288 24.60 -15.02 0.53
CA ASN A 288 23.58 -15.19 -0.50
C ASN A 288 22.34 -14.26 -0.32
N GLY A 289 22.36 -13.38 0.70
CA GLY A 289 21.29 -12.45 1.02
C GLY A 289 20.10 -13.07 1.74
N GLN A 290 20.20 -14.32 2.20
CA GLN A 290 19.16 -14.98 2.99
C GLN A 290 19.30 -14.63 4.46
N VAL A 291 18.17 -14.62 5.16
CA VAL A 291 18.09 -14.41 6.60
C VAL A 291 16.90 -15.20 7.11
N GLU A 292 17.09 -15.92 8.21
CA GLU A 292 16.03 -16.73 8.79
C GLU A 292 15.47 -16.01 10.02
N THR A 293 14.19 -15.63 9.94
CA THR A 293 13.50 -15.14 11.14
C THR A 293 12.77 -16.25 11.85
N SER A 294 12.69 -16.06 13.16
CA SER A 294 12.00 -16.97 14.04
C SER A 294 11.15 -16.17 15.03
N PHE A 295 10.02 -16.75 15.39
CA PHE A 295 9.07 -16.18 16.33
C PHE A 295 8.68 -17.30 17.27
N SER A 296 8.42 -16.99 18.53
CA SER A 296 7.97 -17.97 19.51
C SER A 296 7.13 -17.31 20.60
N SER A 297 6.32 -18.11 21.29
CA SER A 297 5.62 -17.66 22.50
C SER A 297 6.43 -18.05 23.74
N PRO A 298 6.99 -17.08 24.51
CA PRO A 298 7.72 -17.36 25.73
C PRO A 298 6.71 -17.60 26.88
N GLY A 299 6.30 -18.86 27.09
CA GLY A 299 5.46 -19.21 28.25
C GLY A 299 4.41 -20.32 28.06
N GLY A 300 4.25 -20.89 26.85
CA GLY A 300 3.22 -21.91 26.59
C GLY A 300 1.85 -21.31 26.22
N THR A 301 0.92 -22.19 25.78
CA THR A 301 -0.38 -22.01 25.10
C THR A 301 -0.88 -20.57 24.86
N ASP A 302 -0.10 -19.79 24.14
CA ASP A 302 -0.47 -18.46 23.69
C ASP A 302 -0.34 -18.42 22.16
N TYR A 303 -1.49 -18.37 21.48
CA TYR A 303 -1.53 -18.39 20.03
C TYR A 303 -1.45 -16.99 19.45
N TYR A 304 -0.42 -16.75 18.65
CA TYR A 304 -0.26 -15.54 17.87
C TYR A 304 -0.30 -15.85 16.37
N ARG A 305 -0.46 -14.80 15.59
CA ARG A 305 -0.51 -14.83 14.13
C ARG A 305 0.51 -13.85 13.57
N GLN A 306 1.13 -14.20 12.47
CA GLN A 306 2.10 -13.33 11.78
C GLN A 306 1.39 -12.64 10.62
N SER A 307 1.62 -11.34 10.42
CA SER A 307 1.04 -10.61 9.28
C SER A 307 2.06 -10.35 8.19
N TRP A 308 3.18 -9.74 8.56
CA TRP A 308 4.28 -9.47 7.66
C TRP A 308 5.53 -9.14 8.47
N TRP A 309 6.65 -9.19 7.77
CA TRP A 309 7.92 -8.72 8.26
C TRP A 309 8.71 -8.13 7.10
N ARG A 310 9.55 -7.15 7.39
CA ARG A 310 10.39 -6.47 6.43
C ARG A 310 11.80 -6.41 7.00
N ILE A 311 12.76 -6.81 6.19
CA ILE A 311 14.16 -6.61 6.52
C ILE A 311 14.72 -5.52 5.62
N THR A 312 15.34 -4.53 6.23
CA THR A 312 15.98 -3.41 5.56
C THR A 312 17.47 -3.46 5.84
N ALA A 313 18.29 -3.54 4.81
CA ALA A 313 19.74 -3.62 4.93
C ALA A 313 20.43 -2.63 3.98
N PRO A 314 21.55 -2.02 4.40
CA PRO A 314 22.41 -1.32 3.46
C PRO A 314 23.18 -2.34 2.61
N GLN A 315 23.29 -2.07 1.32
CA GLN A 315 23.96 -2.91 0.34
C GLN A 315 24.96 -2.09 -0.45
N GLN A 316 25.97 -2.76 -0.98
CA GLN A 316 26.87 -2.20 -1.96
C GLN A 316 26.11 -1.82 -3.24
N ASN A 317 26.62 -0.81 -3.95
CA ASN A 317 26.02 -0.32 -5.19
C ASN A 317 26.48 -1.15 -6.40
N VAL A 318 26.11 -2.43 -6.41
CA VAL A 318 26.50 -3.37 -7.48
C VAL A 318 25.29 -3.82 -8.28
N TRP A 319 25.43 -3.86 -9.61
CA TRP A 319 24.47 -4.56 -10.47
C TRP A 319 24.72 -6.06 -10.42
N PHE A 320 23.68 -6.84 -10.15
CA PHE A 320 23.77 -8.29 -10.23
C PHE A 320 23.28 -8.77 -11.59
N ALA A 321 24.13 -9.50 -12.33
CA ALA A 321 23.84 -9.96 -13.69
C ALA A 321 22.59 -10.86 -13.81
N ASP A 322 22.21 -11.54 -12.73
CA ASP A 322 21.00 -12.37 -12.64
C ASP A 322 19.73 -11.58 -12.25
N ARG A 323 19.83 -10.25 -12.10
CA ARG A 323 18.71 -9.36 -11.80
C ARG A 323 18.35 -8.51 -13.02
N ARG A 324 17.07 -8.18 -13.10
CA ARG A 324 16.52 -7.26 -14.12
C ARG A 324 16.25 -5.85 -13.58
N GLN A 325 16.32 -5.71 -12.25
CA GLN A 325 16.07 -4.46 -11.54
C GLN A 325 16.76 -4.51 -10.18
N VAL A 326 17.09 -3.33 -9.66
CA VAL A 326 17.60 -3.13 -8.31
C VAL A 326 16.75 -2.03 -7.69
N PHE A 327 16.10 -2.33 -6.56
CA PHE A 327 15.41 -1.30 -5.77
C PHE A 327 16.37 -0.73 -4.75
N PHE A 328 16.28 0.56 -4.50
CA PHE A 328 16.91 1.13 -3.33
C PHE A 328 16.16 2.37 -2.84
N GLN A 329 16.49 2.73 -1.60
CA GLN A 329 16.00 3.88 -0.87
C GLN A 329 17.21 4.66 -0.37
N ASN A 330 16.99 5.96 -0.15
CA ASN A 330 17.97 6.81 0.51
C ASN A 330 17.98 6.53 2.01
N ASP A 331 19.07 6.91 2.67
CA ASP A 331 19.05 7.03 4.13
C ASP A 331 18.02 8.09 4.53
N SER A 332 17.15 7.75 5.49
CA SER A 332 16.17 8.68 6.06
C SER A 332 16.78 9.95 6.66
N LEU A 333 18.08 9.93 6.98
CA LEU A 333 18.81 11.09 7.49
C LEU A 333 19.44 11.96 6.39
N LEU A 334 19.31 11.56 5.12
CA LEU A 334 19.89 12.30 4.01
C LEU A 334 19.18 13.65 3.83
N SER A 335 19.96 14.74 3.87
CA SER A 335 19.50 16.07 3.48
C SER A 335 19.97 16.40 2.07
N GLY A 336 19.05 16.59 1.13
CA GLY A 336 19.35 16.95 -0.25
C GLY A 336 19.32 15.78 -1.24
N PRO A 337 19.74 16.01 -2.50
CA PRO A 337 19.67 15.01 -3.55
C PRO A 337 20.65 13.85 -3.30
N ALA A 338 20.22 12.64 -3.63
CA ALA A 338 21.04 11.44 -3.53
C ALA A 338 21.71 11.11 -4.86
N THR A 339 23.01 10.82 -4.82
CA THR A 339 23.80 10.40 -5.98
C THR A 339 24.34 8.99 -5.75
N TYR A 340 24.11 8.09 -6.71
CA TYR A 340 24.55 6.70 -6.67
C TYR A 340 25.26 6.33 -7.97
N GLU A 341 26.36 5.61 -7.85
CA GLU A 341 27.02 4.95 -8.97
C GLU A 341 26.85 3.45 -8.78
N VAL A 342 26.33 2.78 -9.81
CA VAL A 342 26.07 1.33 -9.78
C VAL A 342 27.02 0.64 -10.74
N ASP A 343 27.88 -0.22 -10.20
CA ASP A 343 28.88 -0.94 -10.98
C ASP A 343 28.22 -1.91 -11.96
N ASN A 344 28.75 -1.97 -13.19
CA ASN A 344 28.35 -2.91 -14.25
C ASN A 344 26.87 -2.84 -14.66
N VAL A 345 26.23 -1.68 -14.50
CA VAL A 345 24.85 -1.48 -14.96
C VAL A 345 24.77 -1.50 -16.50
N PRO A 346 23.90 -2.33 -17.10
CA PRO A 346 23.71 -2.34 -18.56
C PRO A 346 23.20 -1.00 -19.09
N ALA A 347 23.67 -0.57 -20.26
CA ALA A 347 23.25 0.69 -20.90
C ALA A 347 21.75 0.75 -21.25
N THR A 348 21.05 -0.39 -21.21
CA THR A 348 19.60 -0.50 -21.43
C THR A 348 18.78 -0.20 -20.17
N VAL A 349 19.40 -0.19 -18.98
CA VAL A 349 18.74 0.12 -17.71
C VAL A 349 18.41 1.60 -17.65
N ARG A 350 17.28 1.92 -17.01
CA ARG A 350 16.81 3.29 -16.77
C ARG A 350 16.44 3.43 -15.30
N GLY A 351 16.69 4.60 -14.73
CA GLY A 351 16.32 4.93 -13.36
C GLY A 351 14.88 5.46 -13.29
N PHE A 352 14.20 5.13 -12.21
CA PHE A 352 12.91 5.71 -11.88
C PHE A 352 12.86 6.03 -10.39
N ASP A 353 12.48 7.27 -10.06
CA ASP A 353 12.11 7.63 -8.70
C ASP A 353 10.63 7.30 -8.51
N ILE A 354 10.36 6.35 -7.62
CA ILE A 354 9.03 5.80 -7.33
C ILE A 354 8.55 6.17 -5.91
N GLU A 355 9.20 7.12 -5.23
CA GLU A 355 8.81 7.55 -3.88
C GLU A 355 7.34 8.03 -3.85
N ASP A 356 6.96 8.86 -4.83
CA ASP A 356 5.56 9.19 -5.09
C ASP A 356 5.05 8.37 -6.29
N PRO A 357 4.27 7.30 -6.06
CA PRO A 357 3.76 6.45 -7.15
C PRO A 357 2.79 7.18 -8.09
N TRP A 358 2.31 8.38 -7.72
CA TRP A 358 1.47 9.21 -8.57
C TRP A 358 2.29 10.19 -9.42
N ASN A 359 3.51 10.53 -8.99
CA ASN A 359 4.39 11.52 -9.60
C ASN A 359 5.78 10.93 -9.89
N VAL A 360 5.82 9.69 -10.36
CA VAL A 360 7.05 8.98 -10.72
C VAL A 360 7.92 9.85 -11.64
N GLN A 361 9.22 9.86 -11.39
CA GLN A 361 10.19 10.58 -12.21
C GLN A 361 11.08 9.57 -12.93
N ARG A 362 11.56 9.93 -14.13
CA ARG A 362 12.52 9.14 -14.88
C ARG A 362 13.89 9.80 -14.73
N VAL A 363 14.76 9.16 -13.97
CA VAL A 363 16.08 9.70 -13.54
C VAL A 363 17.23 9.14 -14.35
#